data_AF-A0A7X8JA15-F1
#
_entry.id   AF-A0A7X8JA15-F1
#
_cell.length_a   1.000
_cell.length_b   1.000
_cell.length_c   1.000
_cell.angle_alpha   90.00
_cell.angle_beta   90.00
_cell.angle_gamma   90.00
#
_symmetry.space_group_name_H-M   'P 1'
#
loop_
_entity.id
_entity.type
_entity.pdbx_description
1 polymer ?
#
loop_
_entity_poly.entity_id
_entity_poly.type
_entity_poly.pdbx_seq_one_letter_code
_entity_poly.pdbx_strand_id
1 'polypeptide(L)'
;MAKKLSIVTTNFPSYDIASHVAGNKADVIMLLKPGSDMHSYEPSVKDINAIRNADLLYYTGGENDTWSESLLESFDKSIDTLQMIDCVNTLDEEQKKV
;
A
#
# COMPACT_ATOMS: atom_id res chain seq x y z
N MET A 1 -25.68 1.32 11.38
CA MET A 1 -24.48 0.47 11.24
C MET A 1 -23.25 1.37 11.33
N ALA A 2 -22.19 0.96 12.02
CA ALA A 2 -20.96 1.74 12.06
C ALA A 2 -20.30 1.75 10.67
N LYS A 3 -19.71 2.88 10.26
CA LYS A 3 -18.93 2.98 9.01
C LYS A 3 -17.74 2.02 9.14
N LYS A 4 -17.56 1.13 8.15
CA LYS A 4 -16.33 0.32 8.04
C LYS A 4 -15.17 1.19 7.55
N LEU A 5 -13.97 0.88 8.01
CA LEU A 5 -12.75 1.50 7.48
C LEU A 5 -12.52 1.04 6.03
N SER A 6 -12.10 1.95 5.16
CA SER A 6 -11.62 1.63 3.81
C SER A 6 -10.10 1.56 3.84
N ILE A 7 -9.53 0.37 3.61
CA ILE A 7 -8.08 0.14 3.60
C ILE A 7 -7.65 -0.28 2.20
N VAL A 8 -6.70 0.45 1.63
CA VAL A 8 -6.07 0.11 0.35
C VAL A 8 -4.70 -0.49 0.61
N THR A 9 -4.39 -1.58 -0.07
CA THR A 9 -3.12 -2.30 0.06
C THR A 9 -2.46 -2.50 -1.29
N THR A 10 -1.12 -2.48 -1.35
CA THR A 10 -0.42 -2.60 -2.64
C THR A 10 -0.34 -4.05 -3.10
N ASN A 11 0.10 -4.96 -2.24
CA ASN A 11 0.42 -6.35 -2.58
C ASN A 11 -0.21 -7.37 -1.60
N PHE A 12 0.02 -8.66 -1.86
CA PHE A 12 -0.57 -9.74 -1.06
C PHE A 12 -0.15 -9.74 0.42
N PRO A 13 1.13 -9.54 0.79
CA PRO A 13 1.52 -9.46 2.21
C PRO A 13 0.75 -8.39 3.00
N SER A 14 0.65 -7.16 2.47
CA SER A 14 -0.10 -6.09 3.12
C SER A 14 -1.60 -6.37 3.18
N TYR A 15 -2.17 -6.92 2.09
CA TYR A 15 -3.58 -7.33 2.03
C TYR A 15 -3.93 -8.40 3.07
N ASP A 16 -3.12 -9.46 3.17
CA ASP A 16 -3.38 -10.60 4.04
C ASP A 16 -3.36 -10.18 5.52
N ILE A 17 -2.34 -9.42 5.92
CA ILE A 17 -2.22 -8.89 7.28
C ILE A 17 -3.41 -7.97 7.61
N ALA A 18 -3.73 -7.01 6.74
CA ALA A 18 -4.81 -6.06 7.00
C ALA A 18 -6.17 -6.76 7.08
N SER A 19 -6.44 -7.70 6.17
CA SER A 19 -7.70 -8.44 6.14
C SER A 19 -7.90 -9.28 7.39
N HIS A 20 -6.85 -9.97 7.86
CA HIS A 20 -6.92 -10.78 9.08
C HIS A 20 -7.07 -9.94 10.35
N VAL A 21 -6.36 -8.82 10.46
CA VAL A 21 -6.44 -7.94 11.65
C VAL A 21 -7.77 -7.19 11.69
N ALA A 22 -8.23 -6.66 10.55
CA ALA A 22 -9.45 -5.85 10.52
C ALA A 22 -10.74 -6.67 10.62
N GLY A 23 -10.72 -7.92 10.16
CA GLY A 23 -11.90 -8.80 10.15
C GLY A 23 -13.10 -8.12 9.47
N ASN A 24 -14.22 -8.03 10.17
CA ASN A 24 -15.45 -7.41 9.64
C ASN A 24 -15.53 -5.88 9.80
N LYS A 25 -14.49 -5.24 10.34
CA LYS A 25 -14.48 -3.79 10.65
C LYS A 25 -13.96 -2.91 9.51
N ALA A 26 -13.31 -3.50 8.51
CA ALA A 26 -12.82 -2.80 7.34
C ALA A 26 -13.23 -3.52 6.05
N ASP A 27 -13.27 -2.75 4.97
CA ASP A 27 -13.24 -3.25 3.61
C ASP A 27 -11.81 -3.05 3.10
N VAL A 28 -11.10 -4.14 2.84
CA VAL A 28 -9.69 -4.15 2.42
C VAL A 28 -9.62 -4.47 0.93
N ILE A 29 -8.95 -3.61 0.16
CA ILE A 29 -8.71 -3.84 -1.26
C ILE A 29 -7.21 -3.98 -1.55
N MET A 30 -6.87 -4.83 -2.51
CA MET A 30 -5.48 -5.00 -2.99
C MET A 30 -5.38 -4.46 -4.42
N LEU A 31 -4.37 -3.63 -4.67
CA LEU A 31 -4.14 -2.99 -5.97
C LEU A 31 -3.53 -3.97 -6.99
N LEU A 32 -2.41 -4.59 -6.61
CA LEU A 32 -1.76 -5.61 -7.45
C LEU A 32 -2.60 -6.87 -7.47
N LYS A 33 -2.98 -7.31 -8.68
CA LYS A 33 -3.68 -8.58 -8.85
C LYS A 33 -2.67 -9.73 -8.77
N PRO A 34 -3.12 -10.94 -8.37
CA PRO A 34 -2.28 -12.13 -8.47
C PRO A 34 -1.69 -12.28 -9.88
N GLY A 35 -0.37 -12.46 -9.96
CA GLY A 35 0.36 -12.59 -11.22
C GLY A 35 0.78 -11.27 -11.89
N SER A 36 0.47 -10.11 -11.30
CA SER A 36 1.04 -8.82 -11.71
C SER A 36 2.48 -8.66 -11.22
N ASP A 37 3.33 -8.05 -12.05
CA ASP A 37 4.68 -7.64 -11.66
C ASP A 37 4.62 -6.32 -10.89
N MET A 38 5.15 -6.31 -9.67
CA MET A 38 5.18 -5.12 -8.83
C MET A 38 6.20 -4.08 -9.31
N HIS A 39 7.28 -4.50 -9.98
CA HIS A 39 8.34 -3.60 -10.42
C HIS A 39 7.94 -2.76 -11.63
N SER A 40 6.94 -3.21 -12.38
CA SER A 40 6.36 -2.48 -13.51
C SER A 40 4.99 -1.90 -13.20
N TYR A 41 4.55 -1.90 -11.94
CA TYR A 41 3.22 -1.45 -11.58
C TYR A 41 3.11 0.06 -11.67
N GLU A 42 2.07 0.52 -12.36
CA GLU A 42 1.69 1.92 -12.39
C GLU A 42 0.20 2.03 -12.01
N PRO A 43 -0.16 2.90 -11.04
CA PRO A 43 -1.54 3.03 -10.60
C PRO A 43 -2.46 3.50 -11.74
N SER A 44 -3.56 2.78 -11.94
CA SER A 44 -4.60 3.28 -12.84
C SER A 44 -5.36 4.45 -12.21
N VAL A 45 -6.09 5.23 -13.02
CA VAL A 45 -6.99 6.28 -12.51
C VAL A 45 -7.99 5.73 -11.47
N LYS A 46 -8.41 4.48 -11.63
CA LYS A 46 -9.29 3.80 -10.67
C LYS A 46 -8.58 3.57 -9.34
N ASP A 47 -7.33 3.14 -9.37
CA ASP A 47 -6.52 2.87 -8.18
C ASP A 47 -6.24 4.17 -7.42
N ILE A 48 -5.86 5.23 -8.14
CA ILE A 48 -5.65 6.57 -7.58
C ILE A 48 -6.91 7.07 -6.86
N ASN A 49 -8.09 6.89 -7.47
CA ASN A 49 -9.35 7.26 -6.83
C ASN A 49 -9.68 6.39 -5.62
N ALA A 50 -9.31 5.11 -5.62
CA ALA A 50 -9.50 4.23 -4.48
C ALA A 50 -8.61 4.65 -3.30
N ILE A 51 -7.33 4.93 -3.57
CA ILE A 51 -6.38 5.44 -2.57
C ILE A 51 -6.90 6.78 -2.02
N ARG A 52 -7.25 7.74 -2.89
CA ARG A 52 -7.73 9.07 -2.50
C ARG A 52 -8.92 9.05 -1.53
N ASN A 53 -9.78 8.05 -1.64
CA ASN A 53 -10.99 7.91 -0.82
C ASN A 53 -10.81 6.91 0.35
N ALA A 54 -9.61 6.35 0.51
CA ALA A 54 -9.31 5.41 1.58
C ALA A 54 -9.16 6.15 2.92
N ASP A 55 -9.44 5.43 4.00
CA ASP A 55 -9.09 5.87 5.34
C ASP A 55 -7.60 5.51 5.65
N LEU A 56 -7.04 4.48 4.99
CA LEU A 56 -5.64 4.05 5.15
C LEU A 56 -5.06 3.47 3.85
N LEU A 57 -3.83 3.85 3.51
CA LEU A 57 -2.98 3.14 2.55
C LEU A 57 -1.91 2.33 3.32
N TYR A 58 -1.91 1.01 3.16
CA TYR A 58 -0.97 0.09 3.82
C TYR A 58 -0.15 -0.69 2.80
N TYR A 59 1.17 -0.51 2.80
CA TYR A 59 2.04 -0.96 1.71
C TYR A 59 3.44 -1.34 2.20
N THR A 60 4.28 -1.90 1.33
CA THR A 60 5.62 -2.39 1.72
C THR A 60 6.51 -1.21 2.10
N GLY A 61 6.57 -0.20 1.23
CA GLY A 61 7.40 0.98 1.39
C GLY A 61 8.80 0.82 0.78
N GLY A 62 9.57 1.90 0.85
CA GLY A 62 10.91 1.98 0.26
C GLY A 62 10.92 1.73 -1.25
N GLU A 63 11.94 1.02 -1.73
CA GLU A 63 12.15 0.79 -3.18
C GLU A 63 11.06 -0.07 -3.85
N ASN A 64 10.23 -0.77 -3.08
CA ASN A 64 9.15 -1.60 -3.62
C ASN A 64 7.97 -0.77 -4.14
N ASP A 65 7.75 0.43 -3.58
CA ASP A 65 6.56 1.24 -3.83
C ASP A 65 6.94 2.71 -4.14
N THR A 66 8.03 2.94 -4.88
CA THR A 66 8.55 4.31 -5.15
C THR A 66 7.53 5.25 -5.78
N TRP A 67 6.59 4.73 -6.57
CA TRP A 67 5.48 5.49 -7.17
C TRP A 67 4.53 6.09 -6.13
N SER A 68 4.47 5.51 -4.91
CA SER A 68 3.52 5.91 -3.87
C SER A 68 3.81 7.31 -3.33
N GLU A 69 5.08 7.67 -3.17
CA GLU A 69 5.49 8.98 -2.64
C GLU A 69 5.03 10.11 -3.57
N SER A 70 5.38 10.02 -4.86
CA SER A 70 4.96 11.01 -5.86
C SER A 70 3.43 11.09 -5.99
N LEU A 71 2.74 9.96 -5.83
CA LEU A 71 1.28 9.96 -5.84
C LEU A 71 0.70 10.67 -4.62
N LEU A 72 1.21 10.40 -3.43
CA LEU A 72 0.74 11.00 -2.18
C LEU A 72 1.02 12.51 -2.14
N GLU A 73 2.16 12.96 -2.65
CA GLU A 73 2.47 14.39 -2.82
C GLU A 73 1.50 15.11 -3.76
N SER A 74 0.89 14.40 -4.71
CA SER A 74 -0.08 14.96 -5.66
C SER A 74 -1.47 15.20 -5.05
N PHE A 75 -1.72 14.76 -3.82
CA PHE A 75 -3.03 14.86 -3.19
C PHE A 75 -3.18 16.13 -2.35
N ASP A 76 -4.29 16.84 -2.56
CA ASP A 76 -4.64 18.02 -1.75
C ASP A 76 -4.93 17.68 -0.28
N LYS A 77 -5.23 16.40 0.02
CA LYS A 77 -5.54 15.91 1.35
C LYS A 77 -4.58 14.79 1.71
N SER A 78 -4.01 14.86 2.91
CA SER A 78 -3.23 13.78 3.49
C SER A 78 -4.11 12.57 3.77
N ILE A 79 -3.62 11.40 3.39
CA ILE A 79 -4.21 10.09 3.71
C ILE A 79 -3.33 9.45 4.76
N ASP A 80 -3.92 8.74 5.72
CA ASP A 80 -3.12 7.97 6.67
C ASP A 80 -2.38 6.85 5.93
N THR A 81 -1.09 6.72 6.21
CA THR A 81 -0.21 5.74 5.56
C THR A 81 0.44 4.88 6.62
N LEU A 82 0.67 3.62 6.28
CA LEU A 82 1.47 2.70 7.06
C LEU A 82 2.39 1.94 6.11
N GLN A 83 3.70 2.07 6.30
CA GLN A 83 4.69 1.28 5.56
C GLN A 83 5.12 0.11 6.42
N MET A 84 5.17 -1.08 5.83
CA MET A 84 5.68 -2.27 6.52
C MET A 84 7.15 -2.07 6.91
N ILE A 85 7.93 -1.37 6.07
CA ILE A 85 9.34 -1.09 6.33
C ILE A 85 9.57 -0.24 7.59
N ASP A 86 8.62 0.66 7.92
CA ASP A 86 8.69 1.47 9.15
C ASP A 86 8.48 0.62 10.43
N CYS A 87 7.99 -0.60 10.28
CA CYS A 87 7.69 -1.52 11.40
C CYS A 87 8.82 -2.51 11.69
N VAL A 88 9.94 -2.44 10.96
CA VAL A 88 11.05 -3.40 11.08
C VAL A 88 12.40 -2.68 11.07
N ASN A 89 13.44 -3.34 11.58
CA ASN A 89 14.80 -2.85 11.41
C ASN A 89 15.26 -3.18 9.99
N THR A 90 15.60 -2.16 9.21
CA THR A 90 16.15 -2.31 7.87
C THR A 90 17.64 -2.63 7.91
N LEU A 91 18.12 -3.29 6.85
CA LEU A 91 19.53 -3.57 6.60
C LEU A 91 19.89 -3.00 5.23
N ASP A 92 21.10 -2.48 5.09
CA ASP A 92 21.62 -2.04 3.80
C ASP A 92 21.83 -3.25 2.88
N GLU A 93 21.48 -3.12 1.60
CA GLU A 93 21.76 -4.16 0.62
C GLU A 93 23.28 -4.29 0.40
N GLU A 94 23.81 -5.50 0.61
CA GLU A 94 25.18 -5.82 0.19
C GLU A 94 25.26 -5.92 -1.33
N GLN A 95 25.66 -4.83 -1.97
CA GLN A 95 25.97 -4.84 -3.40
C GLN A 95 27.29 -5.58 -3.64
N LYS A 96 27.22 -6.84 -4.07
CA LYS A 96 28.39 -7.51 -4.67
C LYS A 96 28.78 -6.74 -5.93
N LYS A 97 29.93 -6.05 -5.88
CA LYS A 97 30.59 -5.53 -7.09
C LYS A 97 30.84 -6.70 -8.02
N VAL A 98 30.12 -6.73 -9.15
CA VAL A 98 30.38 -7.61 -10.28
C VAL A 98 31.59 -7.10 -11.04
#